data_AF-A0A958YVW1-F1
#
_entry.id   AF-A0A958YVW1-F1
#
_cell.length_a   1.000
_cell.length_b   1.000
_cell.length_c   1.000
_cell.angle_alpha   90.00
_cell.angle_beta   90.00
_cell.angle_gamma   90.00
#
_symmetry.space_group_name_H-M   'P 1'
#
loop_
_entity.id
_entity.type
_entity.pdbx_description
1 polymer ?
#
loop_
_entity_poly.entity_id
_entity_poly.type
_entity_poly.pdbx_seq_one_letter_code
_entity_poly.pdbx_strand_id
1 'polypeptide(L)'
;IAIYFQFVKTSFFENSSFVIIVGTFLIMGVLFQFFYEILKSDYILKLKTYLPMYIAVGVFVFNLATAPLSIFSDYYNITNGNELFVKLQVYIVLISNLFMYSCFTIGFLVCSKKKKSF
;
A
#
# COMPACT_ATOMS: atom_id res chain seq x y z
N ILE A 1 23.13 21.88 4.20
CA ILE A 1 22.46 20.84 5.02
C ILE A 1 21.18 20.33 4.37
N ALA A 2 20.17 21.16 4.08
CA ALA A 2 18.93 20.69 3.43
C ALA A 2 19.16 20.06 2.03
N ILE A 3 20.03 20.67 1.20
CA ILE A 3 20.36 20.15 -0.14
C ILE A 3 21.14 18.83 -0.07
N TYR A 4 22.04 18.69 0.91
CA TYR A 4 22.79 17.45 1.13
C TYR A 4 21.86 16.33 1.63
N PHE A 5 20.92 16.66 2.51
CA PHE A 5 19.90 15.74 2.98
C PHE A 5 18.97 15.29 1.85
N GLN A 6 18.57 16.22 0.97
CA GLN A 6 17.81 15.91 -0.23
C GLN A 6 18.60 14.99 -1.18
N PHE A 7 19.88 15.27 -1.40
CA PHE A 7 20.76 14.47 -2.27
C PHE A 7 21.01 13.06 -1.72
N VAL A 8 21.24 12.92 -0.42
CA VAL A 8 21.34 11.60 0.24
C VAL A 8 20.02 10.85 0.13
N LYS A 9 18.87 11.53 0.25
CA LYS A 9 17.55 10.94 0.04
C LYS A 9 17.37 10.41 -1.39
N THR A 10 17.69 11.22 -2.39
CA THR A 10 17.52 10.86 -3.82
C THR A 10 18.53 9.82 -4.30
N SER A 11 19.78 9.87 -3.82
CA SER A 11 20.83 8.95 -4.28
C SER A 11 20.82 7.60 -3.55
N PHE A 12 20.56 7.58 -2.24
CA PHE A 12 20.57 6.33 -1.46
C PHE A 12 19.18 5.69 -1.30
N PHE A 13 18.11 6.47 -1.17
CA PHE A 13 16.78 5.93 -0.86
C PHE A 13 15.87 5.75 -2.07
N GLU A 14 16.02 6.52 -3.15
CA GLU A 14 15.13 6.40 -4.33
C GLU A 14 15.61 5.37 -5.38
N ASN A 15 16.91 5.07 -5.44
CA ASN A 15 17.48 4.24 -6.52
C ASN A 15 17.95 2.85 -6.08
N SER A 16 17.80 2.50 -4.80
CA SER A 16 18.25 1.19 -4.29
C SER A 16 17.06 0.25 -4.12
N SER A 17 16.99 -0.81 -4.93
CA SER A 17 15.99 -1.88 -4.82
C SER A 17 15.95 -2.48 -3.41
N PHE A 18 17.08 -2.47 -2.69
CA PHE A 18 17.16 -2.91 -1.30
C PHE A 18 16.29 -2.07 -0.37
N VAL A 19 16.30 -0.74 -0.53
CA VAL A 19 15.50 0.18 0.30
C VAL A 19 14.01 -0.04 0.07
N ILE A 20 13.61 -0.26 -1.19
CA ILE A 20 12.22 -0.56 -1.55
C ILE A 20 11.76 -1.85 -0.87
N ILE A 21 12.55 -2.93 -0.99
CA ILE A 21 12.21 -4.23 -0.39
C ILE A 21 12.11 -4.13 1.13
N VAL A 22 13.12 -3.57 1.80
CA VAL A 22 13.13 -3.42 3.26
C VAL A 22 11.99 -2.51 3.73
N GLY A 23 11.70 -1.43 3.00
CA GLY A 23 10.59 -0.54 3.28
C GLY A 23 9.24 -1.25 3.20
N THR A 24 9.02 -2.08 2.17
CA THR A 24 7.81 -2.89 2.04
C THR A 24 7.65 -3.88 3.20
N PHE A 25 8.72 -4.58 3.61
CA PHE A 25 8.67 -5.49 4.76
C PHE A 25 8.36 -4.76 6.07
N LEU A 26 8.92 -3.57 6.28
CA LEU A 26 8.61 -2.73 7.43
C LEU A 26 7.13 -2.33 7.47
N ILE A 27 6.59 -1.84 6.35
CA ILE A 27 5.18 -1.46 6.23
C ILE A 27 4.28 -2.67 6.50
N MET A 28 4.60 -3.83 5.94
CA MET A 28 3.87 -5.07 6.22
C MET A 28 3.92 -5.44 7.70
N GLY A 29 5.08 -5.34 8.35
CA GLY A 29 5.22 -5.62 9.78
C GLY A 29 4.31 -4.74 10.64
N VAL A 30 4.28 -3.43 10.35
CA VAL A 30 3.40 -2.48 11.04
C VAL A 30 1.92 -2.82 10.81
N LEU A 31 1.54 -3.20 9.59
CA LEU A 31 0.16 -3.61 9.26
C LEU A 31 -0.24 -4.89 10.00
N PHE A 32 0.65 -5.89 10.08
CA PHE A 32 0.39 -7.11 10.85
C PHE A 32 0.20 -6.82 12.33
N GLN A 33 1.04 -5.97 12.92
CA GLN A 33 0.88 -5.56 14.30
C GLN A 33 -0.45 -4.84 14.53
N PHE A 34 -0.85 -3.94 13.62
CA PHE A 34 -2.14 -3.28 13.67
C PHE A 34 -3.30 -4.28 13.61
N PHE A 35 -3.27 -5.25 12.68
CA PHE A 35 -4.32 -6.27 12.59
C PHE A 35 -4.38 -7.15 13.84
N TYR A 36 -3.22 -7.50 14.42
CA TYR A 36 -3.14 -8.26 15.66
C TYR A 36 -3.76 -7.51 16.84
N GLU A 37 -3.46 -6.22 16.99
CA GLU A 37 -4.00 -5.38 18.05
C GLU A 37 -5.53 -5.24 17.95
N ILE A 38 -6.05 -5.06 16.73
CA ILE A 38 -7.48 -5.00 16.48
C ILE A 38 -8.17 -6.34 16.78
N LEU A 39 -7.52 -7.47 16.50
CA LEU A 39 -8.05 -8.81 16.79
C LEU A 39 -8.13 -9.08 18.30
N LYS A 40 -7.17 -8.54 19.08
CA LYS A 40 -7.12 -8.70 20.54
C LYS A 40 -8.05 -7.73 21.28
N SER A 41 -8.42 -6.62 20.65
CA SER A 41 -9.21 -5.57 21.28
C SER A 41 -10.72 -5.75 21.08
N ASP A 42 -11.52 -5.21 22.01
CA ASP A 42 -12.98 -5.07 21.88
C ASP A 42 -13.39 -4.20 20.66
N TYR A 43 -12.43 -3.51 20.03
CA TYR A 43 -12.64 -2.87 18.72
C TYR A 43 -13.08 -3.84 17.63
N ILE A 44 -12.87 -5.15 17.80
CA ILE A 44 -13.36 -6.18 16.88
C ILE A 44 -14.89 -6.09 16.68
N LEU A 45 -15.64 -5.71 17.73
CA LEU A 45 -17.10 -5.53 17.69
C LEU A 45 -17.52 -4.27 16.91
N LYS A 46 -16.60 -3.31 16.73
CA LYS A 46 -16.82 -2.05 16.00
C LYS A 46 -16.09 -2.01 14.65
N LEU A 47 -15.54 -3.13 14.16
CA LEU A 47 -14.79 -3.22 12.90
C LEU A 47 -15.47 -2.51 11.74
N LYS A 48 -16.79 -2.73 11.58
CA LYS A 48 -17.57 -2.12 10.49
C LYS A 48 -17.60 -0.58 10.51
N THR A 49 -17.28 0.06 11.64
CA THR A 49 -17.26 1.53 11.75
C THR A 49 -15.89 2.08 12.11
N TYR A 50 -14.85 1.26 12.01
CA TYR A 50 -13.49 1.68 12.30
C TYR A 50 -12.78 2.03 10.99
N LEU A 51 -12.76 3.32 10.65
CA LEU A 51 -12.14 3.83 9.43
C LEU A 51 -10.69 3.33 9.20
N PRO A 52 -9.81 3.28 10.22
CA PRO A 52 -8.44 2.82 10.03
C PRO A 52 -8.35 1.36 9.54
N MET A 53 -9.35 0.51 9.82
CA MET A 53 -9.41 -0.85 9.30
C MET A 53 -9.48 -0.87 7.77
N TYR A 54 -10.40 -0.07 7.20
CA TYR A 54 -10.58 0.02 5.74
C TYR A 54 -9.34 0.56 5.05
N ILE A 55 -8.66 1.53 5.68
CA ILE A 55 -7.41 2.08 5.16
C ILE A 55 -6.30 1.02 5.22
N ALA A 56 -6.13 0.34 6.36
CA ALA A 56 -5.12 -0.69 6.53
C ALA A 56 -5.30 -1.85 5.54
N VAL A 57 -6.53 -2.30 5.29
CA VAL A 57 -6.82 -3.35 4.28
C VAL A 57 -6.45 -2.88 2.87
N GLY A 58 -6.85 -1.66 2.49
CA GLY A 58 -6.52 -1.11 1.17
C GLY A 58 -5.00 -1.00 0.95
N VAL A 59 -4.29 -0.47 1.94
CA VAL A 59 -2.82 -0.33 1.91
C VAL A 59 -2.14 -1.71 1.93
N PHE A 60 -2.66 -2.66 2.68
CA PHE A 60 -2.12 -4.02 2.74
C PHE A 60 -2.21 -4.72 1.39
N VAL A 61 -3.38 -4.74 0.75
CA VAL A 61 -3.58 -5.36 -0.57
C VAL A 61 -2.75 -4.65 -1.63
N PHE A 62 -2.66 -3.31 -1.57
CA PHE A 62 -1.82 -2.54 -2.49
C PHE A 62 -0.34 -2.93 -2.37
N ASN A 63 0.20 -2.98 -1.16
CA ASN A 63 1.60 -3.36 -0.94
C ASN A 63 1.86 -4.82 -1.33
N LEU A 64 0.93 -5.74 -1.04
CA LEU A 64 1.05 -7.14 -1.42
C LEU A 64 1.06 -7.33 -2.95
N ALA A 65 0.25 -6.56 -3.69
CA ALA A 65 0.19 -6.64 -5.15
C ALA A 65 1.36 -5.93 -5.85
N THR A 66 1.90 -4.86 -5.26
CA THR A 66 2.98 -4.06 -5.87
C THR A 66 4.38 -4.53 -5.46
N ALA A 67 4.53 -5.26 -4.36
CA ALA A 67 5.83 -5.80 -3.93
C ALA A 67 6.48 -6.76 -4.95
N PRO A 68 5.76 -7.70 -5.58
CA PRO A 68 6.35 -8.52 -6.63
C PRO A 68 6.79 -7.68 -7.83
N LEU A 69 6.03 -6.64 -8.18
CA LEU A 69 6.38 -5.75 -9.29
C LEU A 69 7.68 -4.99 -9.04
N SER A 70 7.96 -4.58 -7.82
CA SER A 70 9.23 -3.91 -7.50
C SER A 70 10.41 -4.87 -7.53
N ILE A 71 10.22 -6.13 -7.11
CA ILE A 71 11.25 -7.18 -7.16
C ILE A 71 11.59 -7.53 -8.62
N PHE A 72 10.59 -7.62 -9.49
CA PHE A 72 10.78 -7.93 -10.91
C PHE A 72 10.98 -6.68 -11.79
N SER A 73 11.28 -5.52 -11.17
CA SER A 73 11.39 -4.25 -11.89
C SER A 73 12.41 -4.27 -13.03
N ASP A 74 13.52 -4.99 -12.84
CA ASP A 74 14.58 -5.16 -13.84
C ASP A 74 14.13 -5.88 -15.11
N TYR A 75 13.02 -6.65 -15.06
CA TYR A 75 12.50 -7.40 -16.21
C TYR A 75 11.47 -6.62 -17.03
N TYR A 76 11.01 -5.46 -16.55
CA TYR A 76 10.04 -4.60 -17.23
C TYR A 76 10.71 -3.62 -18.20
N ASN A 77 11.43 -4.14 -19.18
CA ASN A 77 12.02 -3.33 -20.25
C ASN A 77 11.40 -3.64 -21.61
N ILE A 78 10.79 -2.61 -22.22
CA ILE A 78 10.20 -2.64 -23.56
C ILE A 78 11.26 -2.90 -24.64
N THR A 79 12.50 -2.46 -24.42
CA THR A 79 13.62 -2.65 -25.37
C THR A 79 14.01 -4.12 -25.55
N ASN A 80 13.70 -4.98 -24.57
CA ASN A 80 14.02 -6.41 -24.61
C ASN A 80 12.88 -7.26 -25.21
N GLY A 81 11.82 -6.65 -25.76
CA GLY A 81 10.67 -7.36 -26.35
C GLY A 81 9.61 -7.81 -25.33
N ASN A 82 9.71 -7.37 -24.07
CA ASN A 82 8.82 -7.78 -22.97
C ASN A 82 7.56 -6.90 -22.83
N GLU A 83 6.90 -6.56 -23.94
CA GLU A 83 5.71 -5.69 -23.93
C GLU A 83 4.57 -6.25 -23.06
N LEU A 84 4.41 -7.57 -23.01
CA LEU A 84 3.37 -8.23 -22.22
C LEU A 84 3.58 -8.00 -20.73
N PHE A 85 4.82 -8.09 -20.24
CA PHE A 85 5.16 -7.87 -18.84
C PHE A 85 4.93 -6.41 -18.43
N VAL A 86 5.29 -5.45 -19.29
CA VAL A 86 5.04 -4.02 -19.06
C VAL A 86 3.55 -3.72 -18.98
N LYS A 87 2.73 -4.27 -19.89
CA LYS A 87 1.27 -4.14 -19.83
C LYS A 87 0.71 -4.72 -18.53
N LEU A 88 1.20 -5.89 -18.12
CA LEU A 88 0.77 -6.57 -16.90
C LEU A 88 1.06 -5.72 -15.65
N GLN A 89 2.26 -5.12 -15.56
CA GLN A 89 2.61 -4.17 -14.50
C GLN A 89 1.62 -2.99 -14.44
N VAL A 90 1.32 -2.37 -15.58
CA VAL A 90 0.36 -1.25 -15.65
C VAL A 90 -1.02 -1.68 -15.16
N TYR A 91 -1.53 -2.83 -15.60
CA TYR A 91 -2.83 -3.33 -15.16
C TYR A 91 -2.88 -3.61 -13.67
N ILE A 92 -1.85 -4.28 -13.11
CA ILE A 92 -1.81 -4.55 -11.66
C ILE A 92 -1.81 -3.25 -10.88
N VAL A 93 -0.95 -2.29 -11.22
CA VAL A 93 -0.88 -0.99 -10.52
C VAL A 93 -2.21 -0.25 -10.61
N LEU A 94 -2.88 -0.26 -11.77
CA LEU A 94 -4.18 0.39 -11.95
C LEU A 94 -5.25 -0.28 -11.08
N ILE A 95 -5.38 -1.61 -11.16
CA ILE A 95 -6.37 -2.38 -10.40
C ILE A 95 -6.12 -2.23 -8.89
N SER A 96 -4.87 -2.28 -8.44
CA SER A 96 -4.50 -2.09 -7.04
C SER A 96 -4.85 -0.69 -6.54
N ASN A 97 -4.61 0.35 -7.33
CA ASN A 97 -5.01 1.72 -6.98
C ASN A 97 -6.54 1.85 -6.91
N LEU A 98 -7.25 1.35 -7.91
CA LEU A 98 -8.71 1.39 -7.95
C LEU A 98 -9.30 0.68 -6.72
N PHE A 99 -8.77 -0.50 -6.37
CA PHE A 99 -9.17 -1.24 -5.19
C PHE A 99 -8.90 -0.43 -3.91
N MET A 100 -7.68 0.10 -3.73
CA MET A 100 -7.30 0.88 -2.55
C MET A 100 -8.22 2.10 -2.35
N TYR A 101 -8.45 2.89 -3.40
CA TYR A 101 -9.34 4.05 -3.33
C TYR A 101 -10.80 3.65 -3.08
N SER A 102 -11.25 2.51 -3.63
CA SER A 102 -12.58 1.99 -3.32
C SER A 102 -12.71 1.62 -1.84
N CYS A 103 -11.71 0.98 -1.24
CA CYS A 103 -11.68 0.68 0.20
C CYS A 103 -11.76 1.95 1.03
N PHE A 104 -11.01 2.99 0.67
CA PHE A 104 -11.04 4.26 1.39
C PHE A 104 -12.41 4.92 1.28
N THR A 105 -12.97 4.97 0.07
CA THR A 105 -14.30 5.53 -0.20
C THR A 105 -15.38 4.80 0.60
N ILE A 106 -15.36 3.47 0.60
CA ILE A 106 -16.29 2.64 1.38
C ILE A 106 -16.10 2.92 2.87
N GLY A 107 -14.87 2.95 3.36
CA GLY A 107 -14.55 3.27 4.75
C GLY A 107 -15.13 4.61 5.19
N PHE A 108 -14.94 5.66 4.39
CA PHE A 108 -15.51 6.98 4.64
C PHE A 108 -17.04 6.97 4.61
N LEU A 109 -17.64 6.30 3.62
CA LEU A 109 -19.10 6.26 3.46
C LEU A 109 -19.78 5.53 4.62
N VAL A 110 -19.22 4.40 5.06
CA VAL A 110 -19.75 3.62 6.19
C VAL A 110 -19.56 4.37 7.51
N CYS A 111 -18.40 4.98 7.73
CA CYS A 111 -18.13 5.72 8.97
C CYS A 111 -18.92 7.04 9.05
N SER A 112 -19.17 7.71 7.91
CA SER A 112 -19.95 8.94 7.84
C SER A 112 -21.44 8.73 8.18
N LYS A 113 -22.02 7.59 7.81
CA LYS A 113 -23.43 7.26 8.10
C LYS A 113 -23.77 7.18 9.59
N LYS A 114 -22.80 7.09 10.50
CA LYS A 114 -23.04 7.11 11.96
C LYS A 114 -23.37 8.47 12.55
N LYS A 115 -23.26 9.58 11.80
CA LYS A 115 -23.65 10.93 12.26
C LYS A 115 -25.14 11.29 12.06
N LYS A 116 -26.02 10.31 11.82
CA LYS A 116 -27.49 10.53 11.82
C LYS A 116 -28.19 9.70 12.90
N SER A 117 -27.96 10.07 14.15
CA SER A 117 -28.89 9.84 15.25
C SER A 117 -28.50 10.79 16.38
N PHE A 118 -29.51 11.46 16.94
CA PHE A 118 -29.52 12.65 17.80
C PHE A 118 -29.52 13.98 17.04
#